data_AF-A0A2N5IBP3-F1
#
_entry.id   AF-A0A2N5IBP3-F1
#
_cell.length_a   1.000
_cell.length_b   1.000
_cell.length_c   1.000
_cell.angle_alpha   90.00
_cell.angle_beta   90.00
_cell.angle_gamma   90.00
#
_symmetry.space_group_name_H-M   'P 1'
#
loop_
_entity.id
_entity.type
_entity.pdbx_description
1 polymer ?
#
loop_
_entity_poly.entity_id
_entity_poly.type
_entity_poly.pdbx_seq_one_letter_code
_entity_poly.pdbx_strand_id
1 'polypeptide(L)'
;MCRDIKKRSPKDIKNEEMFGYWKVKNIGKNNNINKYQVLCECTLCNTEFYVNAFNLINEKTKKCKVCRNKETAKTRNIVYQTRCKTHKEYISALKEIRSPVKVKEGHFYKKVSENLLHVCPSCGQDWNVTPNNILRGTQECICCSSNRKESFMAKVLKQVFKHFHPDTEWEVDLGFRGQKGGVSRYDIYIPSFNLVIECQSAFHDEKERKNHDKKKKVYALEKDYKYIALDSRDYTPLEAIQLFFPFLNKIPNFVDMNKDTTRTWSLKEAQASLNEFHTFKEISEKLGIKPHVISSCINRKLLTKPKGYVGLNRRAWDLRKAQQLLDENKYTYLEISNMLGNRCTPTSISNAISKGLLINHDSKKGVVQLSINGDFVKEYTSASEIIGFNMNGIIQASRGSYSTKGHEYRNYLWYYKADYENLLTKNKFIKPSEVIMQDQLSCKKEPKNIKPVIQIDMEGHIISEYYMLKDVNLYKFDISSVGKACRGKYRNKISGHMYKGYLWYYKEDYEQILEEGQKIAM
;
A
#
# COMPACT_ATOMS: atom_id res chain seq x y z
N MET A 1 13.45 12.37 39.72
CA MET A 1 12.34 13.16 40.32
C MET A 1 11.13 13.12 39.38
N CYS A 2 10.24 12.13 39.54
CA CYS A 2 8.90 12.20 38.95
C CYS A 2 8.06 13.13 39.83
N ARG A 3 7.55 14.23 39.27
CA ARG A 3 6.65 15.14 40.00
C ARG A 3 5.28 14.47 40.13
N ASP A 4 4.90 14.14 41.36
CA ASP A 4 3.52 13.87 41.74
C ASP A 4 2.69 15.15 41.60
N ILE A 5 2.15 15.41 40.41
CA ILE A 5 1.12 16.42 40.22
C ILE A 5 -0.20 15.79 40.69
N LYS A 6 -0.62 16.11 41.91
CA LYS A 6 -1.98 15.82 42.39
C LYS A 6 -2.98 16.35 41.34
N LYS A 7 -3.74 15.46 40.70
CA LYS A 7 -4.78 15.84 39.74
C LYS A 7 -5.89 16.60 40.47
N ARG A 8 -5.97 17.90 40.23
CA ARG A 8 -7.02 18.78 40.78
C ARG A 8 -8.41 18.29 40.35
N SER A 9 -9.33 18.16 41.30
CA SER A 9 -10.67 17.62 41.10
C SER A 9 -11.67 18.73 40.71
N PRO A 10 -12.71 18.43 39.91
CA PRO A 10 -13.85 19.33 39.69
C PRO A 10 -14.50 19.89 40.96
N LYS A 11 -14.36 19.19 42.10
CA LYS A 11 -14.87 19.62 43.41
C LYS A 11 -14.05 20.76 44.02
N ASP A 12 -12.84 21.01 43.55
CA ASP A 12 -11.89 21.99 44.10
C ASP A 12 -11.99 23.37 43.41
N ILE A 13 -12.97 23.55 42.52
CA ILE A 13 -13.25 24.83 41.85
C ILE A 13 -13.98 25.75 42.84
N LYS A 14 -13.56 27.00 42.95
CA LYS A 14 -14.20 28.02 43.80
C LYS A 14 -14.98 29.03 42.96
N ASN A 15 -16.01 29.65 43.56
CA ASN A 15 -16.66 30.81 42.96
C ASN A 15 -15.63 31.94 42.79
N GLU A 16 -15.84 32.77 41.77
CA GLU A 16 -14.94 33.86 41.34
C GLU A 16 -13.57 33.39 40.81
N GLU A 17 -13.31 32.10 40.76
CA GLU A 17 -12.05 31.56 40.26
C GLU A 17 -11.90 31.75 38.74
N MET A 18 -10.67 32.02 38.30
CA MET A 18 -10.31 32.33 36.93
C MET A 18 -9.65 31.14 36.23
N PHE A 19 -10.15 30.79 35.05
CA PHE A 19 -9.57 29.77 34.16
C PHE A 19 -9.46 30.31 32.73
N GLY A 20 -8.32 30.92 32.43
CA GLY A 20 -8.14 31.66 31.17
C GLY A 20 -9.13 32.83 31.08
N TYR A 21 -10.00 32.84 30.07
CA TYR A 21 -11.04 33.88 29.89
C TYR A 21 -12.37 33.53 30.56
N TRP A 22 -12.39 32.59 31.50
CA TRP A 22 -13.57 32.18 32.23
C TRP A 22 -13.49 32.58 33.68
N LYS A 23 -14.51 33.30 34.15
CA LYS A 23 -14.72 33.61 35.55
C LYS A 23 -15.86 32.76 36.09
N VAL A 24 -15.63 31.93 37.10
CA VAL A 24 -16.66 31.07 37.69
C VAL A 24 -17.65 31.94 38.49
N LYS A 25 -18.94 31.87 38.16
CA LYS A 25 -20.01 32.63 38.85
C LYS A 25 -20.78 31.79 39.84
N ASN A 26 -21.09 30.55 39.48
CA ASN A 26 -21.87 29.65 40.33
C ASN A 26 -21.53 28.18 40.08
N ILE A 27 -21.36 27.42 41.16
CA ILE A 27 -21.12 25.98 41.15
C ILE A 27 -22.46 25.27 41.35
N GLY A 28 -23.23 25.12 40.26
CA GLY A 28 -24.49 24.37 40.28
C GLY A 28 -24.24 22.87 40.20
N LYS A 29 -24.75 22.09 41.16
CA LYS A 29 -24.88 20.62 41.00
C LYS A 29 -26.09 20.34 40.11
N ASN A 30 -25.85 19.94 38.87
CA ASN A 30 -26.93 19.45 38.02
C ASN A 30 -27.14 17.95 38.30
N ASN A 31 -28.30 17.57 38.85
CA ASN A 31 -28.61 16.20 39.28
C ASN A 31 -28.87 15.22 38.11
N ASN A 32 -28.78 15.68 36.86
CA ASN A 32 -28.92 14.83 35.69
C ASN A 32 -27.56 14.62 34.99
N ILE A 33 -27.00 13.42 35.20
CA ILE A 33 -26.03 12.72 34.33
C ILE A 33 -24.58 13.24 34.39
N ASN A 34 -23.76 12.63 35.25
CA ASN A 34 -22.31 12.34 35.09
C ASN A 34 -21.32 13.42 34.56
N LYS A 35 -21.64 14.72 34.59
CA LYS A 35 -20.71 15.79 34.21
C LYS A 35 -20.83 16.98 35.14
N TYR A 36 -19.83 17.18 36.02
CA TYR A 36 -19.68 18.42 36.80
C TYR A 36 -19.68 19.63 35.85
N GLN A 37 -20.73 20.44 35.88
CA GLN A 37 -20.84 21.70 35.14
C GLN A 37 -20.74 22.87 36.12
N VAL A 38 -20.13 23.96 35.68
CA VAL A 38 -19.98 25.21 36.41
C VAL A 38 -20.46 26.35 35.53
N LEU A 39 -21.21 27.29 36.09
CA LEU A 39 -21.62 28.50 35.38
C LEU A 39 -20.42 29.45 35.36
N CYS A 40 -19.96 29.81 34.18
CA CYS A 40 -18.84 30.72 33.99
C CYS A 40 -19.24 31.89 33.09
N GLU A 41 -18.77 33.09 33.44
CA GLU A 41 -18.84 34.27 32.59
C GLU A 41 -17.56 34.36 31.75
N CYS A 42 -17.71 34.59 30.45
CA CYS A 42 -16.55 34.83 29.58
C CYS A 42 -16.09 36.28 29.70
N THR A 43 -14.88 36.53 30.19
CA THR A 43 -14.35 37.89 30.42
C THR A 43 -14.10 38.70 29.14
N LEU A 44 -14.19 38.07 27.96
CA LEU A 44 -14.04 38.75 26.66
C LEU A 44 -15.35 39.29 26.09
N CYS A 45 -16.49 38.74 26.50
CA CYS A 45 -17.80 39.12 25.94
C CYS A 45 -18.93 39.18 26.96
N ASN A 46 -18.60 38.99 28.24
CA ASN A 46 -19.49 38.99 29.40
C ASN A 46 -20.71 38.08 29.27
N THR A 47 -20.61 37.05 28.42
CA THR A 47 -21.69 36.09 28.21
C THR A 47 -21.47 34.88 29.12
N GLU A 48 -22.53 34.42 29.77
CA GLU A 48 -22.51 33.29 30.70
C GLU A 48 -22.76 31.96 29.99
N PHE A 49 -22.03 30.92 30.40
CA PHE A 49 -22.15 29.58 29.87
C PHE A 49 -21.97 28.53 30.97
N TYR A 50 -22.74 27.45 30.87
CA TYR A 50 -22.42 26.22 31.60
C TYR A 50 -21.25 25.51 30.93
N VAL A 51 -20.12 25.45 31.63
CA VAL A 51 -18.89 24.81 31.16
C VAL A 51 -18.66 23.54 31.96
N ASN A 52 -18.18 22.49 31.30
CA ASN A 52 -17.77 21.27 32.00
C ASN A 52 -16.51 21.57 32.84
N ALA A 53 -16.60 21.35 34.15
CA ALA A 53 -15.55 21.64 35.13
C ALA A 53 -14.23 20.91 34.81
N PHE A 54 -14.30 19.68 34.29
CA PHE A 54 -13.10 18.94 33.87
C PHE A 54 -12.43 19.59 32.66
N ASN A 55 -13.20 20.04 31.67
CA ASN A 55 -12.64 20.76 30.52
C ASN A 55 -12.06 22.13 30.92
N LEU A 56 -12.65 22.77 31.94
CA LEU A 56 -12.17 24.02 32.50
C LEU A 56 -10.80 23.84 33.20
N ILE A 57 -10.69 22.85 34.10
CA ILE A 57 -9.44 22.52 34.82
C ILE A 57 -8.31 22.10 33.87
N ASN A 58 -8.64 21.34 32.81
CA ASN A 58 -7.65 20.88 31.84
C ASN A 58 -7.43 21.86 30.67
N GLU A 59 -7.90 23.10 30.77
CA GLU A 59 -7.75 24.16 29.76
C GLU A 59 -8.21 23.78 28.33
N LYS A 60 -9.13 22.81 28.22
CA LYS A 60 -9.63 22.33 26.92
C LYS A 60 -10.57 23.33 26.25
N THR A 61 -11.13 24.27 27.02
CA THR A 61 -12.05 25.30 26.55
C THR A 61 -11.45 26.69 26.68
N LYS A 62 -10.57 27.07 25.75
CA LYS A 62 -9.87 28.38 25.79
C LYS A 62 -10.74 29.60 25.45
N LYS A 63 -11.80 29.46 24.64
CA LYS A 63 -12.67 30.57 24.20
C LYS A 63 -14.15 30.18 24.21
N CYS A 64 -15.02 31.10 24.60
CA CYS A 64 -16.47 30.90 24.53
C CYS A 64 -16.99 30.81 23.08
N LYS A 65 -18.19 30.26 22.91
CA LYS A 65 -18.79 30.04 21.58
C LYS A 65 -18.99 31.37 20.84
N VAL A 66 -19.38 32.43 21.54
CA VAL A 66 -19.63 33.76 20.95
C VAL A 66 -18.33 34.38 20.42
N CYS A 67 -17.27 34.45 21.23
CA CYS A 67 -15.98 34.98 20.80
C CYS A 67 -15.38 34.16 19.65
N ARG A 68 -15.49 32.83 19.70
CA ARG A 68 -15.04 31.94 18.62
C ARG A 68 -15.77 32.22 17.31
N ASN A 69 -17.09 32.41 17.36
CA ASN A 69 -17.88 32.70 16.16
C ASN A 69 -17.56 34.08 15.57
N LYS A 70 -17.35 35.11 16.42
CA LYS A 70 -16.95 36.45 15.97
C LYS A 70 -15.61 36.44 15.23
N GLU A 71 -14.63 35.68 15.72
CA GLU A 71 -13.32 35.50 15.08
C GLU A 71 -13.46 34.77 13.74
N THR A 72 -14.25 33.70 13.69
CA THR A 72 -14.50 32.93 12.47
C THR A 72 -15.23 33.75 11.39
N ALA A 73 -16.13 34.66 11.78
CA ALA A 73 -16.85 35.54 10.86
C ALA A 73 -15.92 36.59 10.20
N LYS A 74 -14.98 37.16 10.96
CA LYS A 74 -13.98 38.11 10.42
C LYS A 74 -13.07 37.44 9.38
N THR A 75 -12.62 36.21 9.63
CA THR A 75 -11.79 35.45 8.67
C THR A 75 -12.54 35.11 7.39
N ARG A 76 -13.84 34.80 7.46
CA ARG A 76 -14.66 34.46 6.28
C ARG A 76 -14.87 35.65 5.33
N ASN A 77 -15.01 36.87 5.86
CA ASN A 77 -15.28 38.06 5.03
C ASN A 77 -14.05 38.50 4.21
N ILE A 78 -12.85 38.45 4.80
CA ILE A 78 -11.58 38.77 4.12
C ILE A 78 -11.27 37.74 3.01
N VAL A 79 -11.58 36.47 3.25
CA VAL A 79 -11.41 35.39 2.26
C VAL A 79 -12.43 35.47 1.11
N TYR A 80 -13.62 36.04 1.35
CA TYR A 80 -14.67 36.14 0.33
C TYR A 80 -14.36 37.24 -0.70
N GLN A 81 -13.87 38.41 -0.26
CA GLN A 81 -13.50 39.51 -1.16
C GLN A 81 -12.26 39.20 -2.02
N THR A 82 -11.34 38.35 -1.55
CA THR A 82 -10.14 37.92 -2.29
C THR A 82 -10.37 36.74 -3.26
N ARG A 83 -11.62 36.23 -3.38
CA ARG A 83 -11.95 35.03 -4.17
C ARG A 83 -12.70 35.30 -5.49
N CYS A 84 -13.13 36.51 -5.77
CA CYS A 84 -13.79 36.83 -7.04
C CYS A 84 -12.74 37.17 -8.11
N LYS A 85 -12.31 36.16 -8.86
CA LYS A 85 -11.48 36.36 -10.05
C LYS A 85 -12.20 37.22 -11.09
N THR A 86 -11.50 38.04 -11.84
CA THR A 86 -11.98 38.60 -13.12
C THR A 86 -12.00 37.52 -14.20
N HIS A 87 -12.66 37.77 -15.34
CA HIS A 87 -12.64 36.82 -16.46
C HIS A 87 -11.22 36.55 -16.99
N LYS A 88 -10.37 37.59 -17.07
CA LYS A 88 -8.96 37.46 -17.47
C LYS A 88 -8.19 36.59 -16.46
N GLU A 89 -8.39 36.81 -15.17
CA GLU A 89 -7.76 36.01 -14.11
C GLU A 89 -8.24 34.56 -14.11
N TYR A 90 -9.51 34.31 -14.43
CA TYR A 90 -10.00 32.94 -14.61
C TYR A 90 -9.31 32.24 -15.79
N ILE A 91 -9.17 32.92 -16.93
CA ILE A 91 -8.43 32.38 -18.09
C ILE A 91 -6.95 32.14 -17.75
N SER A 92 -6.30 33.06 -17.04
CA SER A 92 -4.92 32.87 -16.57
C SER A 92 -4.80 31.67 -15.64
N ALA A 93 -5.74 31.50 -14.70
CA ALA A 93 -5.77 30.35 -13.80
C ALA A 93 -5.96 29.02 -14.55
N LEU A 94 -6.74 28.99 -15.64
CA LEU A 94 -6.82 27.81 -16.51
C LEU A 94 -5.48 27.48 -17.18
N LYS A 95 -4.73 28.49 -17.62
CA LYS A 95 -3.39 28.32 -18.20
C LYS A 95 -2.37 27.83 -17.16
N GLU A 96 -2.41 28.37 -15.94
CA GLU A 96 -1.51 27.99 -14.84
C GLU A 96 -1.65 26.51 -14.46
N ILE A 97 -2.89 26.02 -14.36
CA ILE A 97 -3.15 24.58 -14.12
C ILE A 97 -2.99 23.72 -15.38
N ARG A 98 -2.56 24.32 -16.49
CA ARG A 98 -2.42 23.67 -17.81
C ARG A 98 -3.70 22.97 -18.27
N SER A 99 -4.86 23.52 -17.94
CA SER A 99 -6.14 22.96 -18.38
C SER A 99 -6.33 23.24 -19.88
N PRO A 100 -6.60 22.21 -20.70
CA PRO A 100 -6.87 22.40 -22.13
C PRO A 100 -8.29 22.96 -22.40
N VAL A 101 -9.12 23.12 -21.36
CA VAL A 101 -10.51 23.57 -21.46
C VAL A 101 -10.58 25.05 -21.84
N LYS A 102 -11.43 25.39 -22.81
CA LYS A 102 -11.68 26.76 -23.25
C LYS A 102 -13.07 27.23 -22.83
N VAL A 103 -13.23 28.51 -22.52
CA VAL A 103 -14.57 29.11 -22.38
C VAL A 103 -15.17 29.25 -23.78
N LYS A 104 -16.47 28.95 -23.94
CA LYS A 104 -17.14 29.10 -25.24
C LYS A 104 -17.17 30.56 -25.65
N GLU A 105 -17.00 30.83 -26.94
CA GLU A 105 -17.10 32.17 -27.49
C GLU A 105 -18.43 32.84 -27.10
N GLY A 106 -18.38 34.14 -26.79
CA GLY A 106 -19.52 34.91 -26.29
C GLY A 106 -19.89 34.69 -24.81
N HIS A 107 -19.19 33.82 -24.07
CA HIS A 107 -19.48 33.54 -22.66
C HIS A 107 -18.40 34.10 -21.72
N PHE A 108 -18.81 34.64 -20.58
CA PHE A 108 -17.93 35.32 -19.64
C PHE A 108 -18.07 34.78 -18.21
N TYR A 109 -16.93 34.71 -17.51
CA TYR A 109 -16.90 34.32 -16.10
C TYR A 109 -17.49 35.43 -15.25
N LYS A 110 -18.41 35.07 -14.33
CA LYS A 110 -18.99 35.98 -13.33
C LYS A 110 -18.53 35.64 -11.93
N LYS A 111 -18.77 34.39 -11.48
CA LYS A 111 -18.39 33.89 -10.16
C LYS A 111 -18.09 32.39 -10.19
N VAL A 112 -17.36 31.92 -9.19
CA VAL A 112 -16.78 30.57 -9.18
C VAL A 112 -17.83 29.46 -9.08
N SER A 113 -18.99 29.77 -8.48
CA SER A 113 -20.09 28.85 -8.21
C SER A 113 -21.22 28.91 -9.25
N GLU A 114 -21.15 29.83 -10.21
CA GLU A 114 -22.13 29.93 -11.29
C GLU A 114 -21.66 29.11 -12.49
N ASN A 115 -22.56 28.39 -13.13
CA ASN A 115 -22.22 27.61 -14.31
C ASN A 115 -21.77 28.53 -15.44
N LEU A 116 -20.73 28.09 -16.15
CA LEU A 116 -20.19 28.74 -17.33
C LEU A 116 -20.09 27.69 -18.44
N LEU A 117 -20.33 28.11 -19.68
CA LEU A 117 -20.24 27.23 -20.84
C LEU A 117 -18.78 27.15 -21.31
N HIS A 118 -18.25 25.92 -21.33
CA HIS A 118 -16.92 25.60 -21.81
C HIS A 118 -16.99 24.71 -23.04
N VAL A 119 -15.95 24.75 -23.88
CA VAL A 119 -15.76 23.81 -24.98
C VAL A 119 -14.79 22.73 -24.53
N CYS A 120 -15.22 21.48 -24.60
CA CYS A 120 -14.36 20.36 -24.31
C CYS A 120 -13.29 20.26 -25.41
N PRO A 121 -12.00 20.36 -25.09
CA PRO A 121 -10.93 20.24 -26.09
C PRO A 121 -10.86 18.83 -26.68
N SER A 122 -11.36 17.89 -25.90
CA SER A 122 -11.35 16.48 -26.15
C SER A 122 -12.41 16.09 -27.19
N CYS A 123 -13.70 16.39 -26.95
CA CYS A 123 -14.79 15.98 -27.87
C CYS A 123 -15.40 17.13 -28.67
N GLY A 124 -14.92 18.37 -28.50
CA GLY A 124 -15.47 19.56 -29.16
C GLY A 124 -16.85 19.99 -28.66
N GLN A 125 -17.48 19.22 -27.78
CA GLN A 125 -18.82 19.51 -27.28
C GLN A 125 -18.83 20.62 -26.23
N ASP A 126 -19.90 21.40 -26.25
CA ASP A 126 -20.19 22.38 -25.22
C ASP A 126 -20.55 21.68 -23.90
N TRP A 127 -20.10 22.28 -22.82
CA TRP A 127 -20.23 21.70 -21.51
C TRP A 127 -20.46 22.78 -20.46
N ASN A 128 -21.63 22.72 -19.82
CA ASN A 128 -22.05 23.71 -18.84
C ASN A 128 -21.67 23.26 -17.42
N VAL A 129 -20.73 23.96 -16.78
CA VAL A 129 -20.15 23.54 -15.50
C VAL A 129 -19.61 24.72 -14.70
N THR A 130 -19.56 24.59 -13.37
CA THR A 130 -18.98 25.63 -12.53
C THR A 130 -17.47 25.76 -12.75
N PRO A 131 -16.94 26.99 -12.89
CA PRO A 131 -15.50 27.28 -12.92
C PRO A 131 -14.71 26.64 -11.77
N ASN A 132 -15.30 26.55 -10.57
CA ASN A 132 -14.65 25.91 -9.42
C ASN A 132 -14.30 24.44 -9.70
N ASN A 133 -15.21 23.71 -10.34
CA ASN A 133 -15.01 22.30 -10.64
C ASN A 133 -13.93 22.10 -11.72
N ILE A 134 -13.84 23.02 -12.68
CA ILE A 134 -12.77 23.02 -13.68
C ILE A 134 -11.42 23.31 -13.03
N LEU A 135 -11.31 24.36 -12.22
CA LEU A 135 -10.04 24.75 -11.58
C LEU A 135 -9.52 23.69 -10.61
N ARG A 136 -10.41 22.94 -9.96
CA ARG A 136 -10.05 21.83 -9.07
C ARG A 136 -9.78 20.52 -9.82
N GLY A 137 -10.07 20.45 -11.12
CA GLY A 137 -9.96 19.23 -11.91
C GLY A 137 -10.91 18.11 -11.46
N THR A 138 -12.01 18.44 -10.78
CA THR A 138 -12.89 17.44 -10.16
C THR A 138 -14.01 16.94 -11.07
N GLN A 139 -14.26 17.63 -12.19
CA GLN A 139 -15.31 17.26 -13.13
C GLN A 139 -14.73 17.13 -14.54
N GLU A 140 -15.14 16.10 -15.24
CA GLU A 140 -14.82 15.84 -16.65
C GLU A 140 -16.04 16.18 -17.51
N CYS A 141 -15.81 16.44 -18.81
CA CYS A 141 -16.90 16.63 -19.77
C CYS A 141 -17.84 15.42 -19.73
N ILE A 142 -19.15 15.67 -19.65
CA ILE A 142 -20.18 14.63 -19.55
C ILE A 142 -20.02 13.61 -20.69
N CYS A 143 -19.86 14.07 -21.93
CA CYS A 143 -19.61 13.24 -23.11
C CYS A 143 -18.32 12.38 -22.98
N CYS A 144 -17.23 12.96 -22.48
CA CYS A 144 -16.00 12.19 -22.29
C CYS A 144 -16.10 11.20 -21.12
N SER A 145 -16.77 11.58 -20.04
CA SER A 145 -16.96 10.73 -18.87
C SER A 145 -17.86 9.52 -19.15
N SER A 146 -18.84 9.65 -20.07
CA SER A 146 -19.66 8.54 -20.56
C SER A 146 -18.88 7.58 -21.48
N ASN A 147 -17.83 8.05 -22.16
CA ASN A 147 -17.01 7.27 -23.09
C ASN A 147 -15.95 6.36 -22.44
N ARG A 148 -15.97 6.18 -21.10
CA ARG A 148 -15.15 5.16 -20.41
C ARG A 148 -15.63 3.71 -20.66
N LYS A 149 -16.73 3.51 -21.38
CA LYS A 149 -17.26 2.20 -21.81
C LYS A 149 -17.07 1.91 -23.31
N GLU A 150 -16.50 2.84 -24.05
CA GLU A 150 -16.38 2.79 -25.51
C GLU A 150 -15.10 2.07 -25.96
N SER A 151 -15.21 1.20 -26.97
CA SER A 151 -14.05 0.44 -27.47
C SER A 151 -13.02 1.35 -28.15
N PHE A 152 -11.75 0.95 -28.12
CA PHE A 152 -10.67 1.72 -28.76
C PHE A 152 -10.88 1.88 -30.27
N MET A 153 -11.36 0.82 -30.92
CA MET A 153 -11.73 0.83 -32.34
C MET A 153 -12.80 1.89 -32.63
N ALA A 154 -13.85 1.97 -31.81
CA ALA A 154 -14.87 3.00 -31.94
C ALA A 154 -14.25 4.40 -31.85
N LYS A 155 -13.43 4.69 -30.83
CA LYS A 155 -12.80 6.01 -30.66
C LYS A 155 -11.95 6.45 -31.87
N VAL A 156 -11.22 5.51 -32.47
CA VAL A 156 -10.36 5.75 -33.63
C VAL A 156 -11.20 5.97 -34.89
N LEU A 157 -12.08 5.02 -35.21
CA LEU A 157 -12.97 5.12 -36.38
C LEU A 157 -13.77 6.39 -36.33
N LYS A 158 -14.24 6.74 -35.13
CA LYS A 158 -14.97 7.97 -34.92
C LYS A 158 -14.18 9.15 -35.49
N GLN A 159 -13.00 9.44 -34.92
CA GLN A 159 -12.17 10.59 -35.33
C GLN A 159 -11.81 10.60 -36.82
N VAL A 160 -11.54 9.44 -37.41
CA VAL A 160 -11.24 9.31 -38.85
C VAL A 160 -12.47 9.67 -39.70
N PHE A 161 -13.63 9.09 -39.39
CA PHE A 161 -14.87 9.38 -40.11
C PHE A 161 -15.26 10.85 -39.99
N LYS A 162 -15.16 11.48 -38.81
CA LYS A 162 -15.48 12.91 -38.67
C LYS A 162 -14.52 13.84 -39.42
N HIS A 163 -13.28 13.41 -39.61
CA HIS A 163 -12.29 14.16 -40.39
C HIS A 163 -12.61 14.15 -41.89
N PHE A 164 -12.92 12.97 -42.45
CA PHE A 164 -13.21 12.82 -43.88
C PHE A 164 -14.67 13.09 -44.25
N HIS A 165 -15.58 12.89 -43.31
CA HIS A 165 -17.04 13.04 -43.45
C HIS A 165 -17.58 13.87 -42.27
N PRO A 166 -17.54 15.21 -42.36
CA PRO A 166 -17.96 16.10 -41.27
C PRO A 166 -19.42 15.95 -40.85
N ASP A 167 -20.28 15.36 -41.69
CA ASP A 167 -21.67 14.99 -41.40
C ASP A 167 -21.80 13.74 -40.51
N THR A 168 -20.70 13.05 -40.19
CA THR A 168 -20.70 11.90 -39.28
C THR A 168 -21.33 12.25 -37.92
N GLU A 169 -22.29 11.42 -37.52
CA GLU A 169 -22.97 11.42 -36.24
C GLU A 169 -22.58 10.18 -35.42
N TRP A 170 -22.77 10.26 -34.10
CA TRP A 170 -22.42 9.17 -33.18
C TRP A 170 -23.45 9.07 -32.08
N GLU A 171 -23.58 7.86 -31.52
CA GLU A 171 -24.59 7.58 -30.51
C GLU A 171 -25.99 8.05 -30.97
N VAL A 172 -26.29 7.82 -32.24
CA VAL A 172 -27.51 8.33 -32.86
C VAL A 172 -28.70 7.44 -32.51
N ASP A 173 -29.82 8.05 -32.12
CA ASP A 173 -31.10 7.34 -31.97
C ASP A 173 -31.82 7.30 -33.32
N LEU A 174 -31.71 6.16 -34.03
CA LEU A 174 -32.45 5.91 -35.28
C LEU A 174 -33.80 5.20 -35.04
N GLY A 175 -34.33 5.28 -33.82
CA GLY A 175 -35.64 4.73 -33.46
C GLY A 175 -35.63 3.27 -32.98
N PHE A 176 -34.48 2.60 -32.97
CA PHE A 176 -34.40 1.24 -32.42
C PHE A 176 -34.62 1.25 -30.89
N ARG A 177 -35.47 0.34 -30.42
CA ARG A 177 -35.80 0.16 -29.01
C ARG A 177 -35.47 -1.26 -28.58
N GLY A 178 -34.73 -1.41 -27.50
CA GLY A 178 -34.38 -2.72 -26.94
C GLY A 178 -35.58 -3.42 -26.30
N GLN A 179 -35.39 -4.65 -25.83
CA GLN A 179 -36.46 -5.49 -25.27
C GLN A 179 -37.22 -4.87 -24.08
N LYS A 180 -36.56 -3.98 -23.33
CA LYS A 180 -37.16 -3.24 -22.20
C LYS A 180 -37.70 -1.85 -22.59
N GLY A 181 -37.83 -1.56 -23.89
CA GLY A 181 -38.31 -0.27 -24.41
C GLY A 181 -37.29 0.88 -24.36
N GLY A 182 -36.09 0.64 -23.81
CA GLY A 182 -35.02 1.64 -23.77
C GLY A 182 -34.44 1.92 -25.17
N VAL A 183 -34.05 3.18 -25.40
CA VAL A 183 -33.32 3.58 -26.62
C VAL A 183 -32.01 2.83 -26.71
N SER A 184 -31.73 2.22 -27.86
CA SER A 184 -30.43 1.64 -28.18
C SER A 184 -29.86 2.35 -29.40
N ARG A 185 -28.90 3.24 -29.14
CA ARG A 185 -28.25 4.12 -30.10
C ARG A 185 -27.21 3.38 -30.93
N TYR A 186 -26.95 3.86 -32.13
CA TYR A 186 -25.89 3.35 -32.99
C TYR A 186 -24.55 4.04 -32.77
N ASP A 187 -23.44 3.31 -32.84
CA ASP A 187 -22.12 3.87 -32.52
C ASP A 187 -21.72 5.00 -33.49
N ILE A 188 -21.84 4.76 -34.80
CA ILE A 188 -21.50 5.72 -35.87
C ILE A 188 -22.57 5.69 -36.95
N TYR A 189 -23.00 6.85 -37.41
CA TYR A 189 -23.87 7.02 -38.57
C TYR A 189 -23.31 8.09 -39.49
N ILE A 190 -23.25 7.79 -40.79
CA ILE A 190 -22.80 8.70 -41.83
C ILE A 190 -23.97 8.97 -42.79
N PRO A 191 -24.68 10.11 -42.62
CA PRO A 191 -25.87 10.43 -43.41
C PRO A 191 -25.62 10.39 -44.92
N SER A 192 -24.50 10.95 -45.39
CA SER A 192 -24.15 11.00 -46.82
C SER A 192 -24.03 9.64 -47.49
N PHE A 193 -23.74 8.57 -46.73
CA PHE A 193 -23.68 7.21 -47.26
C PHE A 193 -24.86 6.34 -46.89
N ASN A 194 -25.78 6.87 -46.07
CA ASN A 194 -26.81 6.13 -45.37
C ASN A 194 -26.23 4.89 -44.64
N LEU A 195 -25.07 5.09 -43.98
CA LEU A 195 -24.25 4.01 -43.42
C LEU A 195 -24.21 4.07 -41.89
N VAL A 196 -24.50 2.93 -41.27
CA VAL A 196 -24.42 2.69 -39.83
C VAL A 196 -23.30 1.70 -39.54
N ILE A 197 -22.46 2.02 -38.55
CA ILE A 197 -21.35 1.17 -38.12
C ILE A 197 -21.49 0.89 -36.61
N GLU A 198 -21.38 -0.38 -36.23
CA GLU A 198 -21.39 -0.86 -34.84
C GLU A 198 -20.04 -1.52 -34.50
N CYS A 199 -19.43 -1.11 -33.40
CA CYS A 199 -18.14 -1.61 -32.93
C CYS A 199 -18.32 -2.60 -31.77
N GLN A 200 -18.19 -3.89 -32.06
CA GLN A 200 -18.35 -4.99 -31.11
C GLN A 200 -17.05 -5.31 -30.34
N SER A 201 -17.22 -5.92 -29.16
CA SER A 201 -16.12 -6.37 -28.30
C SER A 201 -16.54 -7.58 -27.44
N ALA A 202 -15.64 -8.11 -26.62
CA ALA A 202 -15.91 -9.24 -25.71
C ALA A 202 -17.11 -9.03 -24.75
N PHE A 203 -17.54 -7.78 -24.55
CA PHE A 203 -18.78 -7.46 -23.81
C PHE A 203 -20.07 -7.97 -24.51
N HIS A 204 -19.97 -8.48 -25.74
CA HIS A 204 -21.07 -9.00 -26.56
C HIS A 204 -21.13 -10.54 -26.59
N ASP A 205 -20.32 -11.23 -25.79
CA ASP A 205 -20.25 -12.70 -25.84
C ASP A 205 -21.43 -13.41 -25.17
N GLU A 206 -22.16 -12.73 -24.30
CA GLU A 206 -23.38 -13.24 -23.68
C GLU A 206 -24.50 -13.45 -24.72
N LYS A 207 -25.22 -14.57 -24.61
CA LYS A 207 -26.27 -14.99 -25.56
C LYS A 207 -27.36 -13.94 -25.77
N GLU A 208 -27.74 -13.23 -24.71
CA GLU A 208 -28.75 -12.15 -24.79
C GLU A 208 -28.25 -10.95 -25.61
N ARG A 209 -26.96 -10.59 -25.49
CA ARG A 209 -26.33 -9.50 -26.24
C ARG A 209 -26.23 -9.83 -27.72
N LYS A 210 -25.84 -11.06 -28.08
CA LYS A 210 -25.83 -11.51 -29.47
C LYS A 210 -27.20 -11.44 -30.13
N ASN A 211 -28.25 -11.82 -29.40
CA ASN A 211 -29.62 -11.71 -29.91
C ASN A 211 -30.07 -10.25 -30.05
N HIS A 212 -29.65 -9.38 -29.12
CA HIS A 212 -29.90 -7.95 -29.21
C HIS A 212 -29.21 -7.32 -30.45
N ASP A 213 -27.94 -7.63 -30.70
CA ASP A 213 -27.18 -7.10 -31.83
C ASP A 213 -27.75 -7.59 -33.17
N LYS A 214 -28.20 -8.85 -33.24
CA LYS A 214 -28.94 -9.37 -34.41
C LYS A 214 -30.21 -8.57 -34.69
N LYS A 215 -31.02 -8.29 -33.68
CA LYS A 215 -32.25 -7.48 -33.84
C LYS A 215 -31.93 -6.05 -34.27
N LYS A 216 -30.87 -5.47 -33.73
CA LYS A 216 -30.39 -4.14 -34.08
C LYS A 216 -29.95 -4.08 -35.56
N LYS A 217 -29.20 -5.09 -36.02
CA LYS A 217 -28.85 -5.24 -37.44
C LYS A 217 -30.08 -5.36 -38.34
N VAL A 218 -31.03 -6.23 -37.99
CA VAL A 218 -32.26 -6.43 -38.78
C VAL A 218 -33.04 -5.13 -38.90
N TYR A 219 -33.24 -4.41 -37.79
CA TYR A 219 -33.92 -3.11 -37.81
C TYR A 219 -33.23 -2.09 -38.73
N ALA A 220 -31.89 -2.01 -38.69
CA ALA A 220 -31.16 -1.09 -39.55
C ALA A 220 -31.41 -1.39 -41.03
N LEU A 221 -31.36 -2.67 -41.41
CA LEU A 221 -31.62 -3.12 -42.79
C LEU A 221 -33.08 -2.90 -43.20
N GLU A 222 -34.05 -3.14 -42.31
CA GLU A 222 -35.49 -2.87 -42.55
C GLU A 222 -35.79 -1.37 -42.77
N LYS A 223 -34.95 -0.50 -42.20
CA LYS A 223 -35.02 0.95 -42.38
C LYS A 223 -34.11 1.46 -43.51
N ASP A 224 -33.64 0.55 -44.37
CA ASP A 224 -32.81 0.85 -45.54
C ASP A 224 -31.43 1.45 -45.22
N TYR A 225 -30.96 1.32 -43.98
CA TYR A 225 -29.59 1.70 -43.63
C TYR A 225 -28.60 0.63 -44.10
N LYS A 226 -27.50 1.04 -44.72
CA LYS A 226 -26.32 0.17 -44.86
C LYS A 226 -25.77 -0.10 -43.47
N TYR A 227 -25.47 -1.35 -43.16
CA TYR A 227 -25.05 -1.75 -41.81
C TYR A 227 -23.75 -2.54 -41.84
N ILE A 228 -22.77 -2.12 -41.05
CA ILE A 228 -21.50 -2.81 -40.86
C ILE A 228 -21.27 -3.03 -39.36
N ALA A 229 -20.99 -4.27 -38.97
CA ALA A 229 -20.52 -4.60 -37.62
C ALA A 229 -19.03 -4.93 -37.68
N LEU A 230 -18.24 -4.29 -36.82
CA LEU A 230 -16.79 -4.48 -36.71
C LEU A 230 -16.46 -5.01 -35.33
N ASP A 231 -15.86 -6.19 -35.24
CA ASP A 231 -15.41 -6.73 -33.96
C ASP A 231 -13.92 -6.42 -33.74
N SER A 232 -13.62 -5.89 -32.55
CA SER A 232 -12.26 -5.66 -32.06
C SER A 232 -11.34 -6.90 -32.04
N ARG A 233 -11.89 -8.11 -32.17
CA ARG A 233 -11.16 -9.36 -32.28
C ARG A 233 -10.75 -9.71 -33.70
N ASP A 234 -11.53 -9.26 -34.67
CA ASP A 234 -11.35 -9.58 -36.08
C ASP A 234 -10.48 -8.54 -36.80
N TYR A 235 -10.46 -7.31 -36.28
CA TYR A 235 -9.71 -6.20 -36.86
C TYR A 235 -8.89 -5.44 -35.83
N THR A 236 -7.67 -5.07 -36.20
CA THR A 236 -6.97 -3.96 -35.58
C THR A 236 -7.64 -2.63 -35.97
N PRO A 237 -7.46 -1.55 -35.21
CA PRO A 237 -7.99 -0.24 -35.58
C PRO A 237 -7.49 0.28 -36.92
N LEU A 238 -6.26 -0.06 -37.32
CA LEU A 238 -5.74 0.29 -38.64
C LEU A 238 -6.44 -0.50 -39.74
N GLU A 239 -6.60 -1.82 -39.58
CA GLU A 239 -7.33 -2.65 -40.54
C GLU A 239 -8.80 -2.21 -40.67
N ALA A 240 -9.44 -1.87 -39.56
CA ALA A 240 -10.80 -1.34 -39.55
C ALA A 240 -10.89 0.01 -40.30
N ILE A 241 -9.91 0.90 -40.15
CA ILE A 241 -9.82 2.12 -40.96
C ILE A 241 -9.68 1.76 -42.44
N GLN A 242 -8.82 0.80 -42.78
CA GLN A 242 -8.49 0.45 -44.15
C GLN A 242 -9.66 -0.18 -44.92
N LEU A 243 -10.65 -0.75 -44.24
CA LEU A 243 -11.92 -1.17 -44.86
C LEU A 243 -12.65 -0.02 -45.55
N PHE A 244 -12.49 1.21 -45.06
CA PHE A 244 -13.16 2.41 -45.56
C PHE A 244 -12.21 3.38 -46.25
N PHE A 245 -10.96 3.43 -45.79
CA PHE A 245 -9.93 4.35 -46.24
C PHE A 245 -8.65 3.57 -46.59
N PRO A 246 -8.66 2.76 -47.67
CA PRO A 246 -7.57 1.84 -48.00
C PRO A 246 -6.24 2.54 -48.29
N PHE A 247 -6.27 3.84 -48.61
CA PHE A 247 -5.08 4.67 -48.82
C PHE A 247 -4.32 5.03 -47.52
N LEU A 248 -4.92 4.79 -46.35
CA LEU A 248 -4.27 5.08 -45.06
C LEU A 248 -3.37 3.90 -44.63
N ASN A 249 -2.06 4.09 -44.76
CA ASN A 249 -1.06 3.09 -44.38
C ASN A 249 -0.65 3.14 -42.89
N LYS A 250 -1.14 4.14 -42.16
CA LYS A 250 -0.94 4.32 -40.71
C LYS A 250 -2.10 5.11 -40.12
N ILE A 251 -2.29 5.01 -38.81
CA ILE A 251 -3.28 5.83 -38.09
C ILE A 251 -2.87 7.31 -38.23
N PRO A 252 -3.75 8.20 -38.72
CA PRO A 252 -3.40 9.61 -38.93
C PRO A 252 -3.03 10.32 -37.62
N ASN A 253 -2.08 11.25 -37.69
CA ASN A 253 -1.57 11.99 -36.52
C ASN A 253 -2.62 12.88 -35.85
N PHE A 254 -3.71 13.22 -36.55
CA PHE A 254 -4.84 13.98 -35.98
C PHE A 254 -5.74 13.13 -35.08
N VAL A 255 -5.61 11.80 -35.13
CA VAL A 255 -6.35 10.90 -34.24
C VAL A 255 -5.71 11.00 -32.86
N ASP A 256 -6.44 11.59 -31.91
CA ASP A 256 -6.03 11.66 -30.52
C ASP A 256 -6.23 10.29 -29.85
N MET A 257 -5.11 9.59 -29.70
CA MET A 257 -5.01 8.25 -29.10
C MET A 257 -5.00 8.28 -27.56
N ASN A 258 -4.97 9.47 -26.93
CA ASN A 258 -4.79 9.62 -25.49
C ASN A 258 -6.11 9.66 -24.69
N LYS A 259 -7.25 9.43 -25.34
CA LYS A 259 -8.59 9.44 -24.72
C LYS A 259 -9.04 8.13 -24.06
N ASP A 260 -8.22 7.09 -24.08
CA ASP A 260 -8.07 6.07 -23.03
C ASP A 260 -6.88 5.19 -23.40
N THR A 261 -5.83 5.30 -22.61
CA THR A 261 -4.50 4.74 -22.88
C THR A 261 -4.46 3.22 -22.73
N THR A 262 -4.56 2.44 -23.81
CA THR A 262 -4.21 1.00 -23.71
C THR A 262 -3.36 0.40 -24.82
N ARG A 263 -2.69 1.22 -25.65
CA ARG A 263 -1.26 1.06 -26.01
C ARG A 263 -0.83 2.10 -27.05
N THR A 264 -0.23 3.19 -26.57
CA THR A 264 0.61 4.11 -27.35
C THR A 264 2.06 3.61 -27.49
N TRP A 265 2.32 2.36 -27.10
CA TRP A 265 3.65 1.78 -26.95
C TRP A 265 3.71 0.37 -27.55
N SER A 266 4.86 0.03 -28.10
CA SER A 266 5.08 -1.24 -28.79
C SER A 266 5.26 -2.39 -27.80
N LEU A 267 4.39 -3.41 -27.90
CA LEU A 267 4.57 -4.67 -27.16
C LEU A 267 5.86 -5.38 -27.55
N LYS A 268 6.25 -5.29 -28.82
CA LYS A 268 7.47 -5.90 -29.34
C LYS A 268 8.70 -5.27 -28.68
N GLU A 269 8.73 -3.95 -28.56
CA GLU A 269 9.83 -3.22 -27.90
C GLU A 269 9.85 -3.44 -26.39
N ALA A 270 8.68 -3.53 -25.76
CA ALA A 270 8.60 -3.86 -24.35
C ALA A 270 9.04 -5.31 -24.07
N GLN A 271 8.66 -6.27 -24.93
CA GLN A 271 9.11 -7.65 -24.82
C GLN A 271 10.61 -7.78 -25.08
N ALA A 272 11.15 -7.06 -26.07
CA ALA A 272 12.59 -6.98 -26.30
C ALA A 272 13.32 -6.43 -25.08
N SER A 273 12.80 -5.35 -24.49
CA SER A 273 13.38 -4.76 -23.28
C SER A 273 13.27 -5.70 -22.06
N LEU A 274 12.18 -6.46 -21.93
CA LEU A 274 12.05 -7.52 -20.91
C LEU A 274 13.08 -8.64 -21.11
N ASN A 275 13.32 -9.06 -22.36
CA ASN A 275 14.31 -10.07 -22.73
C ASN A 275 15.75 -9.64 -22.44
N GLU A 276 16.01 -8.33 -22.52
CA GLU A 276 17.26 -7.69 -22.08
C GLU A 276 17.32 -7.46 -20.55
N PHE A 277 16.35 -7.99 -19.80
CA PHE A 277 16.24 -7.85 -18.35
C PHE A 277 16.02 -6.42 -17.85
N HIS A 278 15.58 -5.49 -18.70
CA HIS A 278 15.18 -4.15 -18.26
C HIS A 278 14.00 -4.20 -17.29
N THR A 279 14.01 -3.29 -16.35
CA THR A 279 13.01 -3.19 -15.30
C THR A 279 11.74 -2.50 -15.77
N PHE A 280 10.62 -2.68 -15.07
CA PHE A 280 9.37 -2.00 -15.43
C PHE A 280 9.49 -0.47 -15.39
N LYS A 281 10.43 0.08 -14.60
CA LYS A 281 10.69 1.52 -14.55
C LYS A 281 11.44 1.99 -15.80
N GLU A 282 12.50 1.30 -16.19
CA GLU A 282 13.27 1.64 -17.39
C GLU A 282 12.44 1.47 -18.65
N ILE A 283 11.64 0.40 -18.74
CA ILE A 283 10.70 0.19 -19.85
C ILE A 283 9.63 1.28 -19.85
N SER A 284 9.17 1.70 -18.66
CA SER A 284 8.20 2.78 -18.49
C SER A 284 8.74 4.13 -18.98
N GLU A 285 9.99 4.46 -18.65
CA GLU A 285 10.67 5.68 -19.09
C GLU A 285 10.96 5.65 -20.59
N LYS A 286 11.47 4.52 -21.11
CA LYS A 286 11.77 4.31 -22.53
C LYS A 286 10.54 4.41 -23.43
N LEU A 287 9.41 3.87 -22.98
CA LEU A 287 8.17 3.80 -23.78
C LEU A 287 7.13 4.86 -23.38
N GLY A 288 7.44 5.77 -22.45
CA GLY A 288 6.53 6.83 -22.01
C GLY A 288 5.24 6.34 -21.35
N ILE A 289 5.28 5.20 -20.66
CA ILE A 289 4.09 4.53 -20.08
C ILE A 289 4.21 4.35 -18.57
N LYS A 290 3.14 4.06 -17.85
CA LYS A 290 3.22 3.81 -16.39
C LYS A 290 3.69 2.37 -16.10
N PRO A 291 4.52 2.10 -15.07
CA PRO A 291 5.05 0.76 -14.79
C PRO A 291 3.98 -0.32 -14.55
N HIS A 292 2.84 0.05 -13.95
CA HIS A 292 1.74 -0.89 -13.69
C HIS A 292 1.09 -1.42 -14.98
N VAL A 293 1.23 -0.70 -16.09
CA VAL A 293 0.70 -1.10 -17.39
C VAL A 293 1.42 -2.35 -17.88
N ILE A 294 2.76 -2.41 -17.72
CA ILE A 294 3.57 -3.59 -18.07
C ILE A 294 3.16 -4.80 -17.22
N SER A 295 2.96 -4.59 -15.91
CA SER A 295 2.46 -5.63 -14.99
C SER A 295 1.10 -6.19 -15.40
N SER A 296 0.16 -5.30 -15.77
CA SER A 296 -1.17 -5.69 -16.27
C SER A 296 -1.07 -6.53 -17.55
N CYS A 297 -0.14 -6.19 -18.45
CA CYS A 297 0.08 -6.92 -19.69
C CYS A 297 0.60 -8.34 -19.45
N ILE A 298 1.48 -8.51 -18.46
CA ILE A 298 1.97 -9.84 -18.06
C ILE A 298 0.85 -10.68 -17.44
N ASN A 299 0.03 -10.10 -16.56
CA ASN A 299 -1.10 -10.80 -15.94
C ASN A 299 -2.14 -11.25 -16.99
N ARG A 300 -2.30 -10.47 -18.07
CA ARG A 300 -3.15 -10.80 -19.22
C ARG A 300 -2.47 -11.70 -20.26
N LYS A 301 -1.26 -12.20 -19.99
CA LYS A 301 -0.46 -13.06 -20.88
C LYS A 301 -0.11 -12.43 -22.25
N LEU A 302 -0.05 -11.11 -22.31
CA LEU A 302 0.35 -10.36 -23.52
C LEU A 302 1.85 -10.06 -23.58
N LEU A 303 2.54 -10.22 -22.45
CA LEU A 303 3.99 -10.17 -22.32
C LEU A 303 4.43 -11.34 -21.44
N THR A 304 5.62 -11.86 -21.71
CA THR A 304 6.18 -13.02 -20.99
C THR A 304 7.46 -12.61 -20.30
N LYS A 305 7.61 -13.00 -19.04
CA LYS A 305 8.86 -12.82 -18.31
C LYS A 305 9.87 -13.86 -18.79
N PRO A 306 11.07 -13.48 -19.26
CA PRO A 306 12.09 -14.46 -19.60
C PRO A 306 12.52 -15.24 -18.34
N LYS A 307 13.03 -16.45 -18.55
CA LYS A 307 13.50 -17.31 -17.47
C LYS A 307 14.61 -16.58 -16.70
N GLY A 308 14.39 -16.36 -15.40
CA GLY A 308 15.31 -15.59 -14.54
C GLY A 308 14.94 -14.11 -14.32
N TYR A 309 13.86 -13.59 -14.92
CA TYR A 309 13.41 -12.20 -14.71
C TYR A 309 12.86 -11.97 -13.29
N VAL A 310 13.58 -11.18 -12.47
CA VAL A 310 13.20 -10.88 -11.07
C VAL A 310 12.72 -9.43 -10.97
N GLY A 311 11.43 -9.20 -10.70
CA GLY A 311 10.84 -7.86 -10.67
C GLY A 311 11.34 -6.96 -9.53
N LEU A 312 11.58 -5.68 -9.84
CA LEU A 312 12.22 -4.62 -9.04
C LEU A 312 11.69 -4.31 -7.62
N ASN A 313 10.61 -4.95 -7.13
CA ASN A 313 10.39 -4.95 -5.67
C ASN A 313 11.43 -5.82 -4.95
N ARG A 314 12.26 -6.55 -5.70
CA ARG A 314 13.56 -7.05 -5.24
C ARG A 314 14.64 -6.67 -6.27
N ARG A 315 15.55 -5.81 -5.82
CA ARG A 315 16.91 -5.50 -6.31
C ARG A 315 17.04 -4.36 -7.31
N ALA A 316 17.24 -3.16 -6.75
CA ALA A 316 17.73 -2.00 -7.46
C ALA A 316 19.29 -1.93 -7.45
N TRP A 317 19.96 -3.07 -7.34
CA TRP A 317 21.42 -3.16 -7.21
C TRP A 317 22.00 -4.25 -8.12
N ASP A 318 23.17 -3.95 -8.67
CA ASP A 318 23.86 -4.75 -9.69
C ASP A 318 24.37 -6.08 -9.10
N LEU A 319 23.79 -7.20 -9.56
CA LEU A 319 24.16 -8.54 -9.11
C LEU A 319 25.55 -8.97 -9.58
N ARG A 320 26.00 -8.52 -10.76
CA ARG A 320 27.34 -8.88 -11.26
C ARG A 320 28.40 -8.19 -10.42
N LYS A 321 28.23 -6.90 -10.17
CA LYS A 321 29.11 -6.12 -9.29
C LYS A 321 29.08 -6.67 -7.86
N ALA A 322 27.91 -7.06 -7.37
CA ALA A 322 27.81 -7.68 -6.05
C ALA A 322 28.52 -9.04 -5.96
N GLN A 323 28.46 -9.86 -7.02
CA GLN A 323 29.19 -11.13 -7.06
C GLN A 323 30.70 -10.88 -7.07
N GLN A 324 31.20 -9.95 -7.87
CA GLN A 324 32.63 -9.57 -7.87
C GLN A 324 33.10 -9.17 -6.46
N LEU A 325 32.35 -8.31 -5.77
CA LEU A 325 32.69 -7.88 -4.42
C LEU A 325 32.62 -9.02 -3.37
N LEU A 326 31.75 -10.02 -3.57
CA LEU A 326 31.70 -11.23 -2.74
C LEU A 326 32.89 -12.17 -3.02
N ASP A 327 33.29 -12.29 -4.30
CA ASP A 327 34.39 -13.14 -4.74
C ASP A 327 35.74 -12.63 -4.22
N GLU A 328 35.89 -11.31 -4.08
CA GLU A 328 37.06 -10.70 -3.45
C GLU A 328 37.22 -11.07 -1.97
N ASN A 329 36.14 -11.52 -1.31
CA ASN A 329 36.12 -11.99 0.08
C ASN A 329 36.76 -11.02 1.11
N LYS A 330 36.79 -9.73 0.79
CA LYS A 330 37.36 -8.65 1.63
C LYS A 330 36.30 -7.76 2.28
N TYR A 331 35.07 -7.81 1.77
CA TYR A 331 34.02 -6.86 2.15
C TYR A 331 32.88 -7.57 2.87
N THR A 332 32.43 -6.98 3.97
CA THR A 332 31.20 -7.36 4.66
C THR A 332 29.97 -7.04 3.81
N TYR A 333 28.83 -7.70 4.09
CA TYR A 333 27.58 -7.37 3.37
C TYR A 333 27.16 -5.91 3.57
N LEU A 334 27.57 -5.27 4.66
CA LEU A 334 27.32 -3.83 4.88
C LEU A 334 28.17 -2.97 3.96
N GLU A 335 29.45 -3.27 3.82
CA GLU A 335 30.36 -2.55 2.91
C GLU A 335 29.94 -2.75 1.45
N ILE A 336 29.66 -3.99 1.06
CA ILE A 336 29.13 -4.30 -0.29
C ILE A 336 27.82 -3.53 -0.52
N SER A 337 26.93 -3.50 0.47
CA SER A 337 25.67 -2.76 0.39
C SER A 337 25.88 -1.25 0.21
N ASN A 338 26.88 -0.67 0.89
CA ASN A 338 27.22 0.75 0.78
C ASN A 338 27.86 1.05 -0.60
N MET A 339 28.73 0.17 -1.09
CA MET A 339 29.42 0.32 -2.40
C MET A 339 28.47 0.16 -3.59
N LEU A 340 27.43 -0.67 -3.46
CA LEU A 340 26.42 -0.87 -4.51
C LEU A 340 25.37 0.24 -4.55
N GLY A 341 25.16 0.96 -3.45
CA GLY A 341 24.14 2.01 -3.35
C GLY A 341 22.71 1.49 -3.65
N ASN A 342 21.81 2.41 -3.99
CA ASN A 342 20.48 2.12 -4.56
C ASN A 342 19.64 1.02 -3.88
N ARG A 343 19.18 1.27 -2.64
CA ARG A 343 18.29 0.34 -1.90
C ARG A 343 18.84 -1.09 -1.75
N CYS A 344 20.13 -1.33 -2.01
CA CYS A 344 20.81 -2.53 -1.54
C CYS A 344 20.86 -2.47 -0.02
N THR A 345 20.50 -3.57 0.63
CA THR A 345 20.66 -3.74 2.08
C THR A 345 21.44 -5.03 2.32
N PRO A 346 22.14 -5.18 3.45
CA PRO A 346 22.81 -6.44 3.81
C PRO A 346 21.85 -7.65 3.74
N THR A 347 20.61 -7.46 4.18
CA THR A 347 19.52 -8.44 4.11
C THR A 347 19.16 -8.82 2.67
N SER A 348 19.27 -7.88 1.73
CA SER A 348 19.00 -8.14 0.31
C SER A 348 20.08 -9.03 -0.32
N ILE A 349 21.35 -8.82 0.04
CA ILE A 349 22.47 -9.65 -0.40
C ILE A 349 22.33 -11.08 0.15
N SER A 350 22.06 -11.20 1.46
CA SER A 350 21.77 -12.49 2.11
C SER A 350 20.60 -13.23 1.44
N ASN A 351 19.51 -12.52 1.14
CA ASN A 351 18.37 -13.07 0.41
C ASN A 351 18.67 -13.43 -1.05
N ALA A 352 19.71 -12.87 -1.65
CA ALA A 352 20.14 -13.23 -2.99
C ALA A 352 20.94 -14.52 -3.00
N ILE A 353 21.81 -14.69 -2.02
CA ILE A 353 22.53 -15.93 -1.75
C ILE A 353 21.56 -17.08 -1.47
N SER A 354 20.59 -16.87 -0.57
CA SER A 354 19.61 -17.93 -0.22
C SER A 354 18.72 -18.37 -1.38
N LYS A 355 18.59 -17.53 -2.41
CA LYS A 355 17.84 -17.83 -3.63
C LYS A 355 18.73 -18.38 -4.76
N GLY A 356 20.01 -18.63 -4.50
CA GLY A 356 20.98 -19.11 -5.50
C GLY A 356 21.33 -18.08 -6.58
N LEU A 357 21.09 -16.80 -6.32
CA LEU A 357 21.34 -15.72 -7.29
C LEU A 357 22.68 -15.03 -7.07
N LEU A 358 23.32 -15.27 -5.93
CA LEU A 358 24.71 -14.98 -5.64
C LEU A 358 25.33 -16.22 -5.00
N ILE A 359 26.61 -16.43 -5.23
CA ILE A 359 27.38 -17.52 -4.65
C ILE A 359 28.10 -16.96 -3.42
N ASN A 360 27.84 -17.58 -2.26
CA ASN A 360 28.62 -17.30 -1.06
C ASN A 360 29.76 -18.30 -0.96
N HIS A 361 30.99 -17.84 -1.16
CA HIS A 361 32.16 -18.72 -1.05
C HIS A 361 32.41 -19.20 0.39
N ASP A 362 31.90 -18.48 1.41
CA ASP A 362 32.03 -18.89 2.80
C ASP A 362 31.26 -20.17 3.13
N SER A 363 30.14 -20.47 2.45
CA SER A 363 29.45 -21.75 2.66
C SER A 363 30.19 -22.93 2.06
N LYS A 364 31.27 -22.68 1.30
CA LYS A 364 32.15 -23.71 0.72
C LYS A 364 33.50 -23.82 1.46
N LYS A 365 33.77 -22.95 2.45
CA LYS A 365 34.99 -23.05 3.26
C LYS A 365 34.84 -24.18 4.28
N GLY A 366 35.89 -24.96 4.45
CA GLY A 366 35.96 -25.97 5.50
C GLY A 366 35.81 -25.33 6.88
N VAL A 367 35.10 -26.02 7.76
CA VAL A 367 34.83 -25.55 9.14
C VAL A 367 35.21 -26.63 10.14
N VAL A 368 35.69 -26.19 11.29
CA VAL A 368 36.06 -27.02 12.42
C VAL A 368 35.10 -26.74 13.57
N GLN A 369 34.54 -27.81 14.12
CA GLN A 369 33.68 -27.81 15.30
C GLN A 369 34.51 -28.23 16.51
N LEU A 370 34.48 -27.44 17.57
CA LEU A 370 35.08 -27.75 18.87
C LEU A 370 34.01 -27.79 19.95
N SER A 371 34.30 -28.50 21.05
CA SER A 371 33.51 -28.43 22.29
C SER A 371 33.58 -27.00 22.84
N ILE A 372 32.67 -26.66 23.76
CA ILE A 372 32.76 -25.36 24.46
C ILE A 372 34.06 -25.21 25.26
N ASN A 373 34.71 -26.33 25.60
CA ASN A 373 36.01 -26.39 26.26
C ASN A 373 37.18 -26.36 25.26
N GLY A 374 36.92 -26.20 23.96
CA GLY A 374 37.95 -26.11 22.93
C GLY A 374 38.48 -27.45 22.41
N ASP A 375 37.90 -28.58 22.82
CA ASP A 375 38.31 -29.90 22.33
C ASP A 375 37.83 -30.12 20.90
N PHE A 376 38.67 -30.70 20.04
CA PHE A 376 38.27 -31.01 18.67
C PHE A 376 37.11 -32.01 18.65
N VAL A 377 36.04 -31.68 17.93
CA VAL A 377 34.88 -32.55 17.75
C VAL A 377 34.89 -33.13 16.34
N LYS A 378 34.87 -32.28 15.31
CA LYS A 378 34.80 -32.71 13.92
C LYS A 378 35.21 -31.60 12.94
N GLU A 379 35.76 -32.01 11.81
CA GLU A 379 35.98 -31.16 10.65
C GLU A 379 34.97 -31.47 9.55
N TYR A 380 34.53 -30.45 8.83
CA TYR A 380 33.64 -30.56 7.68
C TYR A 380 34.25 -29.86 6.47
N THR A 381 34.02 -30.41 5.28
CA THR A 381 34.51 -29.80 4.03
C THR A 381 33.83 -28.47 3.77
N SER A 382 32.61 -28.29 4.28
CA SER A 382 31.92 -27.01 4.26
C SER A 382 30.80 -26.92 5.30
N ALA A 383 30.37 -25.69 5.63
CA ALA A 383 29.25 -25.45 6.52
C ALA A 383 27.90 -26.01 6.00
N SER A 384 27.77 -26.27 4.70
CA SER A 384 26.55 -26.84 4.10
C SER A 384 26.43 -28.35 4.29
N GLU A 385 27.51 -29.04 4.63
CA GLU A 385 27.53 -30.50 4.89
C GLU A 385 26.88 -30.86 6.24
N ILE A 386 26.75 -29.88 7.14
CA ILE A 386 26.39 -30.11 8.54
C ILE A 386 24.87 -30.21 8.70
N ILE A 387 24.38 -31.43 8.87
CA ILE A 387 22.96 -31.72 9.12
C ILE A 387 22.60 -31.37 10.59
N GLY A 388 21.43 -30.77 10.80
CA GLY A 388 20.89 -30.47 12.14
C GLY A 388 21.27 -29.10 12.73
N PHE A 389 22.16 -28.35 12.06
CA PHE A 389 22.55 -27.00 12.45
C PHE A 389 22.11 -25.97 11.41
N ASN A 390 21.86 -24.73 11.85
CA ASN A 390 21.63 -23.64 10.91
C ASN A 390 22.97 -23.18 10.31
N MET A 391 23.14 -23.33 9.00
CA MET A 391 24.36 -22.96 8.27
C MET A 391 24.79 -21.50 8.52
N ASN A 392 23.85 -20.55 8.58
CA ASN A 392 24.20 -19.16 8.86
C ASN A 392 24.72 -18.98 10.29
N GLY A 393 24.24 -19.78 11.24
CA GLY A 393 24.76 -19.77 12.61
C GLY A 393 26.22 -20.22 12.67
N ILE A 394 26.55 -21.30 11.97
CA ILE A 394 27.92 -21.83 11.85
C ILE A 394 28.85 -20.80 11.18
N ILE A 395 28.43 -20.19 10.06
CA ILE A 395 29.23 -19.20 9.34
C ILE A 395 29.52 -17.97 10.22
N GLN A 396 28.49 -17.46 10.92
CA GLN A 396 28.64 -16.29 11.79
C GLN A 396 29.52 -16.60 13.01
N ALA A 397 29.41 -17.80 13.58
CA ALA A 397 30.29 -18.27 14.65
C ALA A 397 31.73 -18.47 14.15
N SER A 398 31.92 -19.04 12.96
CA SER A 398 33.24 -19.23 12.34
C SER A 398 33.99 -17.92 12.11
N ARG A 399 33.27 -16.82 11.86
CA ARG A 399 33.82 -15.46 11.73
C ARG A 399 34.07 -14.75 13.08
N GLY A 400 33.71 -15.37 14.20
CA GLY A 400 33.75 -14.75 15.52
C GLY A 400 32.71 -13.64 15.73
N SER A 401 31.68 -13.57 14.88
CA SER A 401 30.68 -12.50 14.87
C SER A 401 29.29 -12.95 15.34
N TYR A 402 29.18 -14.11 16.01
CA TYR A 402 27.90 -14.62 16.49
C TYR A 402 27.45 -13.94 17.78
N SER A 403 26.70 -12.85 17.64
CA SER A 403 26.12 -12.11 18.77
C SER A 403 27.20 -11.70 19.79
N THR A 404 26.84 -11.61 21.07
CA THR A 404 27.78 -11.36 22.19
C THR A 404 28.66 -12.57 22.52
N LYS A 405 28.55 -13.69 21.81
CA LYS A 405 29.22 -14.97 22.15
C LYS A 405 30.36 -15.35 21.19
N GLY A 406 30.71 -14.47 20.25
CA GLY A 406 31.88 -14.65 19.38
C GLY A 406 31.81 -15.91 18.51
N HIS A 407 32.64 -16.90 18.83
CA HIS A 407 32.78 -18.16 18.10
C HIS A 407 31.77 -19.25 18.53
N GLU A 408 30.88 -18.98 19.48
CA GLU A 408 29.95 -19.97 20.02
C GLU A 408 28.61 -20.02 19.26
N TYR A 409 28.18 -21.22 18.85
CA TYR A 409 26.82 -21.49 18.37
C TYR A 409 26.33 -22.88 18.80
N ARG A 410 25.18 -22.92 19.49
CA ARG A 410 24.56 -24.14 20.03
C ARG A 410 25.51 -25.00 20.90
N ASN A 411 26.25 -24.35 21.81
CA ASN A 411 27.19 -24.98 22.75
C ASN A 411 28.44 -25.62 22.09
N TYR A 412 28.77 -25.20 20.87
CA TYR A 412 30.01 -25.55 20.18
C TYR A 412 30.74 -24.27 19.76
N LEU A 413 32.07 -24.35 19.69
CA LEU A 413 32.87 -23.33 19.03
C LEU A 413 33.06 -23.70 17.56
N TRP A 414 32.93 -22.70 16.69
CA TRP A 414 33.09 -22.88 15.25
C TRP A 414 34.20 -21.97 14.74
N TYR A 415 35.06 -22.54 13.90
CA TYR A 415 36.15 -21.84 13.22
C TYR A 415 36.19 -22.24 11.75
N TYR A 416 36.62 -21.34 10.86
CA TYR A 416 37.06 -21.81 9.55
C TYR A 416 38.33 -22.63 9.71
N LYS A 417 38.48 -23.67 8.90
CA LYS A 417 39.62 -24.58 8.96
C LYS A 417 40.96 -23.84 8.92
N ALA A 418 41.11 -22.91 7.97
CA ALA A 418 42.33 -22.09 7.85
C ALA A 418 42.60 -21.25 9.11
N ASP A 419 41.57 -20.71 9.76
CA ASP A 419 41.72 -19.92 10.99
C ASP A 419 42.09 -20.81 12.17
N TYR A 420 41.51 -22.01 12.26
CA TYR A 420 41.85 -23.01 13.27
C TYR A 420 43.30 -23.49 13.13
N GLU A 421 43.75 -23.82 11.93
CA GLU A 421 45.15 -24.21 11.64
C GLU A 421 46.13 -23.08 11.97
N ASN A 422 45.74 -21.82 11.70
CA ASN A 422 46.51 -20.65 12.12
C ASN A 422 46.57 -20.46 13.64
N LEU A 423 45.51 -20.84 14.38
CA LEU A 423 45.51 -20.79 15.84
C LEU A 423 46.41 -21.86 16.46
N LEU A 424 46.44 -23.06 15.85
CA LEU A 424 47.33 -24.15 16.25
C LEU A 424 48.80 -23.78 16.04
N THR A 425 49.14 -23.22 14.88
CA THR A 425 50.52 -22.81 14.56
C THR A 425 51.04 -21.64 15.40
N LYS A 426 50.14 -20.76 15.88
CA LYS A 426 50.52 -19.59 16.71
C LYS A 426 50.58 -19.87 18.21
N ASN A 427 50.40 -21.13 18.66
CA ASN A 427 50.41 -21.50 20.08
C ASN A 427 49.47 -20.66 20.97
N LYS A 428 48.39 -20.11 20.39
CA LYS A 428 47.42 -19.25 21.09
C LYS A 428 46.21 -20.00 21.66
N PHE A 429 46.13 -21.31 21.47
CA PHE A 429 45.12 -22.13 22.13
C PHE A 429 45.53 -22.42 23.58
N ILE A 430 45.20 -21.50 24.49
CA ILE A 430 45.19 -21.80 25.92
C ILE A 430 43.87 -22.53 26.19
N LYS A 431 43.94 -23.75 26.73
CA LYS A 431 42.75 -24.52 27.09
C LYS A 431 41.90 -23.71 28.09
N PRO A 432 40.58 -23.55 27.87
CA PRO A 432 39.65 -22.83 28.75
C PRO A 432 39.61 -23.29 30.22
N SER A 433 40.20 -24.45 30.55
CA SER A 433 40.27 -24.96 31.93
C SER A 433 41.05 -24.05 32.89
N GLU A 434 41.81 -23.07 32.41
CA GLU A 434 42.72 -22.27 33.25
C GLU A 434 42.33 -20.77 33.42
N VAL A 435 41.24 -20.26 32.81
CA VAL A 435 41.03 -18.78 32.72
C VAL A 435 39.71 -18.25 33.33
N ILE A 436 38.78 -19.08 33.79
CA ILE A 436 37.49 -18.55 34.32
C ILE A 436 37.63 -18.18 35.81
N MET A 437 38.11 -16.96 36.11
CA MET A 437 37.77 -16.33 37.39
C MET A 437 37.73 -14.80 37.47
N GLN A 438 37.97 -14.01 36.41
CA GLN A 438 38.13 -12.56 36.60
C GLN A 438 37.18 -11.60 35.87
N ASP A 439 36.31 -12.03 34.93
CA ASP A 439 35.68 -11.03 34.04
C ASP A 439 34.13 -11.03 33.96
N GLN A 440 33.42 -11.34 35.05
CA GLN A 440 31.94 -11.25 35.10
C GLN A 440 31.37 -10.15 36.02
N LEU A 441 32.08 -9.04 36.21
CA LEU A 441 31.64 -7.91 37.05
C LEU A 441 31.45 -6.61 36.25
N SER A 442 30.72 -6.62 35.13
CA SER A 442 30.37 -5.33 34.47
C SER A 442 29.15 -5.30 33.54
N CYS A 443 28.10 -6.13 33.72
CA CYS A 443 26.81 -5.85 33.07
C CYS A 443 25.62 -6.66 33.60
N LYS A 444 25.19 -6.41 34.84
CA LYS A 444 23.86 -6.85 35.29
C LYS A 444 22.81 -5.80 34.89
N LYS A 445 22.14 -6.02 33.75
CA LYS A 445 20.73 -5.62 33.63
C LYS A 445 19.93 -6.73 34.29
N GLU A 446 19.11 -6.40 35.28
CA GLU A 446 18.24 -7.37 35.94
C GLU A 446 17.43 -8.18 34.90
N PRO A 447 17.31 -9.50 35.07
CA PRO A 447 16.53 -10.33 34.17
C PRO A 447 15.07 -9.86 34.23
N LYS A 448 14.52 -9.50 33.06
CA LYS A 448 13.11 -9.16 32.90
C LYS A 448 12.25 -10.26 33.51
N ASN A 449 11.36 -9.88 34.43
CA ASN A 449 10.40 -10.73 35.13
C ASN A 449 9.91 -11.92 34.27
N ILE A 450 10.51 -13.09 34.48
CA ILE A 450 10.23 -14.31 33.72
C ILE A 450 9.04 -14.98 34.40
N LYS A 451 7.92 -15.09 33.68
CA LYS A 451 6.72 -15.80 34.17
C LYS A 451 6.66 -17.19 33.52
N PRO A 452 6.85 -18.28 34.29
CA PRO A 452 6.63 -19.63 33.82
C PRO A 452 5.17 -19.83 33.39
N VAL A 453 4.97 -20.75 32.46
CA VAL A 453 3.66 -21.03 31.87
C VAL A 453 3.39 -22.52 31.98
N ILE A 454 2.18 -22.89 32.34
CA ILE A 454 1.76 -24.30 32.43
C ILE A 454 0.67 -24.59 31.40
N GLN A 455 0.68 -25.82 30.91
CA GLN A 455 -0.33 -26.40 30.02
C GLN A 455 -1.04 -27.52 30.77
N ILE A 456 -2.36 -27.46 30.78
CA ILE A 456 -3.22 -28.36 31.52
C ILE A 456 -4.20 -29.02 30.55
N ASP A 457 -4.51 -30.30 30.77
CA ASP A 457 -5.60 -30.98 30.06
C ASP A 457 -6.99 -30.46 30.51
N MET A 458 -8.06 -31.05 29.99
CA MET A 458 -9.43 -30.63 30.30
C MET A 458 -9.92 -31.20 31.65
N GLU A 459 -9.18 -32.16 32.20
CA GLU A 459 -9.43 -32.85 33.45
C GLU A 459 -8.70 -32.19 34.63
N GLY A 460 -7.81 -31.23 34.37
CA GLY A 460 -7.06 -30.46 35.36
C GLY A 460 -5.65 -30.97 35.64
N HIS A 461 -5.13 -31.94 34.88
CA HIS A 461 -3.77 -32.44 35.03
C HIS A 461 -2.75 -31.61 34.25
N ILE A 462 -1.61 -31.34 34.88
CA ILE A 462 -0.50 -30.64 34.24
C ILE A 462 0.13 -31.56 33.20
N ILE A 463 0.12 -31.13 31.93
CA ILE A 463 0.77 -31.82 30.82
C ILE A 463 2.23 -31.41 30.72
N SER A 464 2.50 -30.10 30.82
CA SER A 464 3.84 -29.54 30.65
C SER A 464 3.99 -28.21 31.37
N GLU A 465 5.20 -27.98 31.87
CA GLU A 465 5.65 -26.69 32.39
C GLU A 465 6.72 -26.09 31.46
N TYR A 466 6.60 -24.80 31.19
CA TYR A 466 7.50 -24.04 30.34
C TYR A 466 8.15 -22.94 31.16
N TYR A 467 9.48 -22.84 31.09
CA TYR A 467 10.25 -21.86 31.85
C TYR A 467 9.87 -20.42 31.47
N MET A 468 9.54 -20.19 30.19
CA MET A 468 8.97 -18.92 29.75
C MET A 468 8.00 -19.08 28.57
N LEU A 469 7.15 -18.08 28.35
CA LEU A 469 6.18 -18.04 27.23
C LEU A 469 6.83 -18.24 25.84
N LYS A 470 8.14 -17.98 25.67
CA LYS A 470 8.83 -18.22 24.39
C LYS A 470 9.08 -19.71 24.12
N ASP A 471 9.17 -20.54 25.15
CA ASP A 471 9.54 -21.95 25.03
C ASP A 471 8.40 -22.78 24.41
N VAL A 472 7.15 -22.31 24.52
CA VAL A 472 5.98 -22.96 23.91
C VAL A 472 6.08 -23.03 22.37
N ASN A 473 6.87 -22.15 21.75
CA ASN A 473 7.08 -22.15 20.30
C ASN A 473 7.91 -23.35 19.82
N LEU A 474 8.75 -23.93 20.69
CA LEU A 474 9.48 -25.18 20.39
C LEU A 474 8.50 -26.34 20.11
N TYR A 475 7.28 -26.24 20.65
CA TYR A 475 6.22 -27.24 20.53
C TYR A 475 5.08 -26.81 19.60
N LYS A 476 5.35 -25.87 18.69
CA LYS A 476 4.41 -25.40 17.63
C LYS A 476 3.13 -24.74 18.17
N PHE A 477 3.19 -24.15 19.37
CA PHE A 477 2.13 -23.27 19.88
C PHE A 477 2.43 -21.80 19.57
N ASP A 478 1.39 -21.03 19.21
CA ASP A 478 1.52 -19.60 18.99
C ASP A 478 1.64 -18.84 20.32
N ILE A 479 2.79 -18.18 20.52
CA ILE A 479 3.13 -17.42 21.73
C ILE A 479 2.03 -16.38 22.07
N SER A 480 1.49 -15.69 21.06
CA SER A 480 0.48 -14.64 21.27
C SER A 480 -0.83 -15.21 21.80
N SER A 481 -1.24 -16.36 21.25
CA SER A 481 -2.48 -17.06 21.61
C SER A 481 -2.38 -17.69 23.00
N VAL A 482 -1.27 -18.35 23.32
CA VAL A 482 -1.00 -18.87 24.67
C VAL A 482 -0.99 -17.72 25.69
N GLY A 483 -0.33 -16.61 25.38
CA GLY A 483 -0.32 -15.44 26.27
C GLY A 483 -1.67 -14.72 26.39
N LYS A 484 -2.60 -14.92 25.46
CA LYS A 484 -4.00 -14.45 25.59
C LYS A 484 -4.83 -15.42 26.46
N ALA A 485 -4.61 -16.72 26.28
CA ALA A 485 -5.22 -17.76 27.09
C ALA A 485 -4.81 -17.62 28.57
N CYS A 486 -3.52 -17.47 28.87
CA CYS A 486 -3.04 -17.24 30.25
C CYS A 486 -3.69 -16.02 30.93
N ARG A 487 -4.13 -15.01 30.15
CA ARG A 487 -4.77 -13.79 30.67
C ARG A 487 -6.30 -13.84 30.68
N GLY A 488 -6.91 -14.97 30.37
CA GLY A 488 -8.37 -15.11 30.30
C GLY A 488 -9.03 -14.31 29.16
N LYS A 489 -8.28 -13.91 28.12
CA LYS A 489 -8.75 -12.96 27.08
C LYS A 489 -9.33 -13.61 25.83
N TYR A 490 -9.60 -14.92 25.83
CA TYR A 490 -10.25 -15.58 24.69
C TYR A 490 -11.77 -15.37 24.74
N ARG A 491 -12.36 -14.94 23.61
CA ARG A 491 -13.78 -14.50 23.51
C ARG A 491 -14.83 -15.63 23.49
N ASN A 492 -14.44 -16.89 23.64
CA ASN A 492 -15.39 -18.00 23.66
C ASN A 492 -15.85 -18.26 25.11
N LYS A 493 -17.17 -18.26 25.30
CA LYS A 493 -17.90 -18.14 26.59
C LYS A 493 -17.76 -19.31 27.58
N ILE A 494 -16.90 -20.31 27.34
CA ILE A 494 -16.86 -21.52 28.17
C ILE A 494 -15.63 -21.54 29.10
N SER A 495 -14.44 -21.12 28.64
CA SER A 495 -13.30 -20.89 29.54
C SER A 495 -12.28 -19.94 28.87
N GLY A 496 -12.13 -18.72 29.39
CA GLY A 496 -11.25 -17.68 28.82
C GLY A 496 -9.77 -18.07 28.71
N HIS A 497 -9.39 -19.22 29.29
CA HIS A 497 -8.05 -19.78 29.38
C HIS A 497 -7.73 -20.87 28.36
N MET A 498 -8.61 -21.13 27.39
CA MET A 498 -8.43 -22.24 26.44
C MET A 498 -7.75 -21.84 25.13
N TYR A 499 -6.78 -22.66 24.69
CA TYR A 499 -6.19 -22.59 23.34
C TYR A 499 -5.76 -23.97 22.85
N LYS A 500 -6.23 -24.35 21.64
CA LYS A 500 -5.99 -25.66 21.00
C LYS A 500 -6.35 -26.89 21.86
N GLY A 501 -7.43 -26.79 22.64
CA GLY A 501 -7.92 -27.91 23.47
C GLY A 501 -7.17 -28.10 24.79
N TYR A 502 -6.37 -27.11 25.20
CA TYR A 502 -5.68 -27.10 26.50
C TYR A 502 -5.99 -25.82 27.25
N LEU A 503 -5.95 -25.90 28.58
CA LEU A 503 -5.97 -24.75 29.46
C LEU A 503 -4.54 -24.23 29.67
N TRP A 504 -4.39 -22.91 29.67
CA TRP A 504 -3.10 -22.24 29.82
C TRP A 504 -3.16 -21.19 30.92
N TYR A 505 -2.18 -21.25 31.84
CA TYR A 505 -2.04 -20.32 32.95
C TYR A 505 -0.58 -19.89 33.09
N TYR A 506 -0.36 -18.69 33.62
CA TYR A 506 0.92 -18.43 34.27
C TYR A 506 0.98 -19.27 35.54
N LYS A 507 2.16 -19.82 35.85
CA LYS A 507 2.32 -20.73 36.99
C LYS A 507 1.83 -20.11 38.31
N GLU A 508 2.19 -18.86 38.54
CA GLU A 508 1.74 -18.05 39.69
C GLU A 508 0.21 -17.98 39.79
N ASP A 509 -0.48 -17.70 38.67
CA ASP A 509 -1.94 -17.57 38.65
C ASP A 509 -2.62 -18.92 38.93
N TYR A 510 -2.00 -20.03 38.50
CA TYR A 510 -2.52 -21.38 38.75
C TYR A 510 -2.33 -21.84 40.19
N GLU A 511 -1.15 -21.60 40.76
CA GLU A 511 -0.87 -21.90 42.17
C GLU A 511 -1.85 -21.16 43.07
N GLN A 512 -2.16 -19.89 42.77
CA GLN A 512 -3.19 -19.13 43.48
C GLN A 512 -4.59 -19.76 43.39
N ILE A 513 -4.98 -20.27 42.21
CA ILE A 513 -6.28 -20.95 42.04
C ILE A 513 -6.38 -22.20 42.93
N LEU A 514 -5.28 -22.96 43.04
CA LEU A 514 -5.22 -24.13 43.92
C LEU A 514 -5.32 -23.75 45.40
N GLU A 515 -4.64 -22.68 45.82
CA GLU A 515 -4.69 -22.17 47.19
C GLU A 515 -6.09 -21.66 47.58
N GLU A 516 -6.81 -21.02 46.65
CA GLU A 516 -8.16 -20.51 46.86
C GLU A 516 -9.23 -21.61 46.87
N GLY A 517 -8.87 -22.88 46.63
CA GLY A 517 -9.79 -24.01 46.58
C GLY A 517 -10.83 -23.91 45.45
N GLN A 518 -10.58 -23.04 44.46
CA GLN A 518 -11.47 -22.87 43.32
C GLN A 518 -11.32 -24.06 42.38
N LYS A 519 -12.45 -24.70 42.05
CA LYS A 519 -12.45 -25.69 40.96
C LYS A 519 -12.15 -24.94 39.66
N ILE A 520 -11.13 -25.40 38.94
CA ILE A 520 -10.81 -24.93 37.59
C ILE A 520 -12.08 -25.12 36.75
N ALA A 521 -12.65 -24.01 36.26
CA ALA A 521 -13.93 -24.03 35.56
C ALA A 521 -13.79 -24.88 34.28
N MET A 522 -14.51 -26.01 34.26
CA MET A 522 -14.67 -26.90 33.10
C MET A 522 -15.58 -26.27 32.04
#